data_AF-A0A0Q9NCS4-F1
#
_entry.id   AF-A0A0Q9NCS4-F1
#
_cell.length_a   1.000
_cell.length_b   1.000
_cell.length_c   1.000
_cell.angle_alpha   90.00
_cell.angle_beta   90.00
_cell.angle_gamma   90.00
#
_symmetry.space_group_name_H-M   'P 1'
#
loop_
_entity.id
_entity.type
_entity.pdbx_description
1 polymer ?
#
loop_
_entity_poly.entity_id
_entity_poly.type
_entity_poly.pdbx_seq_one_letter_code
_entity_poly.pdbx_strand_id
1 'polypeptide(L)'
;MTMTTTPELSREQRDAAMVERYSDGETLDAIGQSFGITRERVRQIIAKVGGTNAEESRKNRIASREAATKAAHEAFLAEYGDLARQMAKCGVTRPDAVLKLQALYPAIDVDLAEEALRGSNIVFSKAQMDDIFSKEALAAGIWFLLGSDRNLSPDREWAAVNLDLSLMSELRAALESAEASPDDVATILGVIGAAQKVLSENPSASITGARYQELRDELVVALGLVSRQGAFPWPPTRQTVMKRFGGWNEALEAMGIGTTTQGRPKGLLKFTREDYDDAVRDFCFHASAAETNATFAAYDEWVKQEIAAGHERPSGASVRNIYGTWADALRSVQE
;
A
#
# COMPACT_ATOMS: atom_id res chain seq x y z
N MET A 1 28.53 -57.16 -19.51
CA MET A 1 27.81 -56.86 -18.24
C MET A 1 28.85 -56.48 -17.21
N THR A 2 29.15 -55.18 -17.10
CA THR A 2 30.02 -54.60 -16.08
C THR A 2 29.17 -54.29 -14.86
N MET A 3 29.26 -55.13 -13.83
CA MET A 3 28.70 -54.80 -12.51
C MET A 3 29.60 -53.77 -11.85
N THR A 4 29.15 -52.52 -11.81
CA THR A 4 29.78 -51.45 -11.05
C THR A 4 29.58 -51.75 -9.56
N THR A 5 30.56 -52.38 -8.92
CA THR A 5 30.54 -52.63 -7.48
C THR A 5 30.77 -51.30 -6.77
N THR A 6 29.72 -50.71 -6.23
CA THR A 6 29.82 -49.60 -5.29
C THR A 6 30.72 -50.04 -4.13
N PRO A 7 31.78 -49.28 -3.77
CA PRO A 7 32.69 -49.70 -2.72
C PRO A 7 31.92 -49.90 -1.41
N GLU A 8 32.02 -51.10 -0.83
CA GLU A 8 31.48 -51.40 0.49
C GLU A 8 32.21 -50.53 1.52
N LEU A 9 31.58 -49.40 1.87
CA LEU A 9 32.03 -48.55 2.97
C LEU A 9 32.26 -49.41 4.21
N SER A 10 33.41 -49.22 4.86
CA SER A 10 33.70 -49.89 6.12
C SER A 10 32.63 -49.52 7.16
N ARG A 11 32.47 -50.35 8.19
CA ARG A 11 31.47 -50.10 9.24
C ARG A 11 31.67 -48.73 9.91
N GLU A 12 32.92 -48.32 10.10
CA GLU A 12 33.29 -47.02 10.66
C GLU A 12 32.95 -45.87 9.69
N GLN A 13 33.17 -46.06 8.38
CA GLN A 13 32.79 -45.08 7.36
C GLN A 13 31.27 -44.94 7.23
N ARG A 14 30.52 -46.04 7.36
CA ARG A 14 29.05 -46.02 7.39
C ARG A 14 28.53 -45.29 8.62
N ASP A 15 29.08 -45.59 9.79
CA ASP A 15 28.66 -44.97 11.05
C ASP A 15 28.98 -43.46 11.03
N ALA A 16 30.15 -43.05 10.49
CA ALA A 16 30.52 -41.65 10.32
C ALA A 16 29.60 -40.90 9.33
N ALA A 17 29.27 -41.50 8.18
CA ALA A 17 28.37 -40.91 7.20
C ALA A 17 26.94 -40.73 7.73
N MET A 18 26.46 -41.64 8.61
CA MET A 18 25.16 -41.47 9.28
C MET A 18 25.16 -40.31 10.25
N VAL A 19 26.26 -40.10 10.98
CA VAL A 19 26.41 -38.96 11.90
C VAL A 19 26.45 -37.64 11.13
N GLU A 20 27.22 -37.58 10.04
CA GLU A 20 27.32 -36.40 9.16
C GLU A 20 25.96 -36.01 8.57
N ARG A 21 25.23 -36.97 7.98
CA ARG A 21 23.89 -36.72 7.43
C ARG A 21 22.88 -36.28 8.50
N TYR A 22 23.00 -36.81 9.71
CA TYR A 22 22.15 -36.38 10.82
C TYR A 22 22.49 -34.95 11.30
N SER A 23 23.77 -34.59 11.31
CA SER A 23 24.21 -33.21 11.59
C SER A 23 23.75 -32.24 10.51
N ASP A 24 23.61 -32.67 9.27
CA ASP A 24 23.07 -31.86 8.17
C ASP A 24 21.55 -31.66 8.24
N GLY A 25 20.89 -32.25 9.25
CA GLY A 25 19.46 -32.08 9.53
C GLY A 25 18.55 -33.16 8.93
N GLU A 26 19.13 -34.21 8.33
CA GLU A 26 18.37 -35.35 7.81
C GLU A 26 17.75 -36.18 8.96
N THR A 27 16.56 -36.76 8.72
CA THR A 27 15.87 -37.51 9.78
C THR A 27 16.45 -38.91 9.96
N LEU A 28 16.42 -39.43 11.19
CA LEU A 28 16.81 -40.81 11.50
C LEU A 28 16.09 -41.87 10.63
N ASP A 29 14.87 -41.56 10.20
CA ASP A 29 14.07 -42.45 9.37
C ASP A 29 14.57 -42.47 7.91
N ALA A 30 14.82 -41.29 7.33
CA ALA A 30 15.39 -41.16 5.98
C ALA A 30 16.81 -41.76 5.89
N ILE A 31 17.65 -41.52 6.91
CA ILE A 31 18.97 -42.16 7.03
C ILE A 31 18.80 -43.69 7.12
N GLY A 32 17.87 -44.17 7.94
CA GLY A 32 17.59 -45.61 8.08
C GLY A 32 17.22 -46.26 6.74
N GLN A 33 16.31 -45.63 5.98
CA GLN A 33 15.91 -46.09 4.65
C GLN A 33 17.10 -46.11 3.68
N SER A 34 17.93 -45.06 3.66
CA SER A 34 19.09 -44.97 2.76
C SER A 34 20.15 -46.03 3.03
N PHE A 35 20.29 -46.50 4.27
CA PHE A 35 21.27 -47.51 4.66
C PHE A 35 20.67 -48.91 4.91
N GLY A 36 19.36 -49.09 4.68
CA GLY A 36 18.67 -50.37 4.86
C GLY A 36 18.59 -50.84 6.32
N ILE A 37 18.60 -49.92 7.29
CA ILE A 37 18.52 -50.22 8.73
C ILE A 37 17.37 -49.48 9.40
N THR A 38 16.93 -49.95 10.57
CA THR A 38 15.81 -49.33 11.28
C THR A 38 16.19 -47.97 11.88
N ARG A 39 15.21 -47.07 12.01
CA ARG A 39 15.34 -45.79 12.71
C ARG A 39 16.01 -45.92 14.08
N GLU A 40 15.60 -46.92 14.87
CA GLU A 40 16.17 -47.16 16.20
C GLU A 40 17.64 -47.59 16.12
N ARG A 41 18.02 -48.31 15.06
CA ARG A 41 19.43 -48.68 14.84
C ARG A 41 20.29 -47.47 14.51
N VAL A 42 19.80 -46.54 13.69
CA VAL A 42 20.48 -45.28 13.37
C VAL A 42 20.69 -44.45 14.64
N ARG A 43 19.66 -44.33 15.48
CA ARG A 43 19.74 -43.62 16.76
C ARG A 43 20.84 -44.19 17.68
N GLN A 44 20.93 -45.51 17.79
CA GLN A 44 21.95 -46.18 18.61
C GLN A 44 23.36 -45.91 18.10
N ILE A 45 23.56 -45.89 16.78
CA ILE A 45 24.85 -45.61 16.16
C ILE A 45 25.27 -44.16 16.46
N ILE A 46 24.38 -43.19 16.21
CA ILE A 46 24.65 -41.76 16.45
C ILE A 46 24.96 -41.49 17.93
N ALA A 47 24.20 -42.10 18.85
CA ALA A 47 24.45 -41.98 20.29
C ALA A 47 25.79 -42.58 20.72
N LYS A 48 26.25 -43.65 20.05
CA LYS A 48 27.53 -44.30 20.35
C LYS A 48 28.73 -43.54 19.79
N VAL A 49 28.58 -42.92 18.63
CA VAL A 49 29.65 -42.19 17.93
C VAL A 49 29.77 -40.73 18.41
N GLY A 50 28.77 -40.21 19.11
CA GLY A 50 28.78 -38.87 19.70
C GLY A 50 28.25 -37.79 18.74
N GLY A 51 27.26 -38.11 17.92
CA GLY A 51 26.66 -37.16 16.98
C GLY A 51 25.80 -36.08 17.65
N THR A 52 25.43 -35.06 16.87
CA THR A 52 24.61 -33.92 17.31
C THR A 52 23.29 -34.37 17.92
N ASN A 53 22.72 -33.56 18.83
CA ASN A 53 21.47 -33.91 19.48
C ASN A 53 20.24 -33.59 18.61
N ALA A 54 19.07 -34.09 19.00
CA ALA A 54 17.83 -33.94 18.23
C ALA A 54 17.31 -32.49 18.14
N GLU A 55 17.77 -31.58 18.99
CA GLU A 55 17.44 -30.15 18.90
C GLU A 55 18.31 -29.45 17.84
N GLU A 56 19.59 -29.77 17.83
CA GLU A 56 20.58 -29.22 16.89
C GLU A 56 20.32 -29.69 15.45
N SER A 57 20.02 -30.97 15.25
CA SER A 57 19.57 -31.49 13.94
C SER A 57 18.26 -30.81 13.46
N ARG A 58 17.34 -30.48 14.38
CA ARG A 58 16.13 -29.71 14.04
C ARG A 58 16.45 -28.28 13.64
N LYS A 59 17.36 -27.60 14.34
CA LYS A 59 17.83 -26.25 13.98
C LYS A 59 18.50 -26.25 12.61
N ASN A 60 19.38 -27.21 12.33
CA ASN A 60 20.06 -27.31 11.04
C ASN A 60 19.10 -27.56 9.89
N ARG A 61 18.03 -28.35 10.10
CA ARG A 61 16.97 -28.52 9.10
C ARG A 61 16.19 -27.23 8.83
N ILE A 62 15.85 -26.48 9.89
CA ILE A 62 15.16 -25.18 9.74
C ILE A 62 16.05 -24.21 8.97
N ALA A 63 17.32 -24.09 9.36
CA ALA A 63 18.30 -23.22 8.70
C ALA A 63 18.53 -23.62 7.24
N SER A 64 18.62 -24.92 6.93
CA SER A 64 18.75 -25.42 5.55
C SER A 64 17.52 -25.09 4.71
N ARG A 65 16.31 -25.25 5.26
CA ARG A 65 15.07 -24.86 4.58
C ARG A 65 15.00 -23.35 4.35
N GLU A 66 15.33 -22.55 5.36
CA GLU A 66 15.38 -21.08 5.24
C GLU A 66 16.41 -20.63 4.21
N ALA A 67 17.58 -21.26 4.18
CA ALA A 67 18.61 -21.01 3.18
C ALA A 67 18.14 -21.38 1.76
N ALA A 68 17.44 -22.51 1.60
CA ALA A 68 16.86 -22.92 0.32
C ALA A 68 15.78 -21.93 -0.16
N THR A 69 14.90 -21.49 0.75
CA THR A 69 13.89 -20.46 0.43
C THR A 69 14.56 -19.14 0.05
N LYS A 70 15.56 -18.69 0.80
CA LYS A 70 16.32 -17.47 0.50
C LYS A 70 17.00 -17.56 -0.88
N ALA A 71 17.65 -18.68 -1.18
CA ALA A 71 18.28 -18.91 -2.48
C ALA A 71 17.26 -18.90 -3.63
N ALA A 72 16.05 -19.45 -3.41
CA ALA A 72 14.98 -19.40 -4.40
C ALA A 72 14.47 -17.95 -4.63
N HIS A 73 14.34 -17.14 -3.57
CA HIS A 73 13.99 -15.72 -3.69
C HIS A 73 15.07 -14.94 -4.46
N GLU A 74 16.35 -15.17 -4.14
CA GLU A 74 17.47 -14.54 -4.82
C GLU A 74 17.53 -14.91 -6.30
N ALA A 75 17.32 -16.18 -6.64
CA ALA A 75 17.25 -16.65 -8.03
C ALA A 75 16.10 -15.98 -8.80
N PHE A 76 14.91 -15.90 -8.19
CA PHE A 76 13.77 -15.19 -8.79
C PHE A 76 14.10 -13.72 -9.05
N LEU A 77 14.70 -13.01 -8.08
CA LEU A 77 15.05 -11.60 -8.23
C LEU A 77 16.18 -11.38 -9.24
N ALA A 78 17.10 -12.33 -9.39
CA ALA A 78 18.14 -12.28 -10.41
C ALA A 78 17.55 -12.37 -11.84
N GLU A 79 16.50 -13.18 -12.02
CA GLU A 79 15.88 -13.40 -13.33
C GLU A 79 14.83 -12.33 -13.67
N TYR A 80 13.96 -11.97 -12.72
CA TYR A 80 12.80 -11.10 -12.95
C TYR A 80 12.87 -9.73 -12.28
N GLY A 81 13.93 -9.45 -11.50
CA GLY A 81 14.04 -8.21 -10.72
C GLY A 81 14.07 -6.93 -11.57
N ASP A 82 14.69 -6.97 -12.75
CA ASP A 82 14.71 -5.81 -13.66
C ASP A 82 13.33 -5.53 -14.26
N LEU A 83 12.59 -6.57 -14.67
CA LEU A 83 11.21 -6.44 -15.14
C LEU A 83 10.32 -5.90 -14.03
N ALA A 84 10.46 -6.42 -12.81
CA ALA A 84 9.75 -5.95 -11.63
C ALA A 84 10.02 -4.46 -11.35
N ARG A 85 11.28 -4.01 -11.46
CA ARG A 85 11.65 -2.59 -11.35
C ARG A 85 11.00 -1.73 -12.43
N GLN A 86 11.02 -2.18 -13.69
CA GLN A 86 10.36 -1.46 -14.79
C GLN A 86 8.84 -1.36 -14.59
N MET A 87 8.20 -2.45 -14.16
CA MET A 87 6.77 -2.44 -13.82
C MET A 87 6.47 -1.46 -12.68
N ALA A 88 7.29 -1.45 -11.63
CA ALA A 88 7.16 -0.50 -10.53
C ALA A 88 7.31 0.96 -11.03
N LYS A 89 8.28 1.25 -11.91
CA LYS A 89 8.44 2.57 -12.56
C LYS A 89 7.20 2.98 -13.36
N CYS A 90 6.56 2.03 -14.04
CA CYS A 90 5.29 2.24 -14.76
C CYS A 90 4.06 2.32 -13.83
N GLY A 91 4.24 2.32 -12.51
CA GLY A 91 3.16 2.48 -11.54
C GLY A 91 2.35 1.22 -11.30
N VAL A 92 2.83 0.04 -11.71
CA VAL A 92 2.14 -1.24 -11.47
C VAL A 92 2.20 -1.61 -9.98
N THR A 93 1.14 -2.25 -9.49
CA THR A 93 1.08 -2.74 -8.10
C THR A 93 1.84 -4.06 -7.95
N ARG A 94 2.27 -4.43 -6.73
CA ARG A 94 2.96 -5.71 -6.52
C ARG A 94 2.09 -6.92 -6.92
N PRO A 95 0.81 -7.02 -6.53
CA PRO A 95 -0.07 -8.10 -6.98
C PRO A 95 -0.19 -8.16 -8.51
N ASP A 96 -0.38 -7.02 -9.18
CA ASP A 96 -0.48 -6.98 -10.64
C ASP A 96 0.83 -7.36 -11.33
N ALA A 97 1.98 -7.02 -10.73
CA ALA A 97 3.27 -7.43 -11.25
C ALA A 97 3.44 -8.95 -11.19
N VAL A 98 3.05 -9.60 -10.09
CA VAL A 98 3.05 -11.07 -9.97
C VAL A 98 2.12 -11.69 -11.01
N LEU A 99 0.90 -11.17 -11.17
CA LEU A 99 -0.06 -11.66 -12.16
C LEU A 99 0.48 -11.51 -13.60
N LYS A 100 1.10 -10.37 -13.93
CA LYS A 100 1.72 -10.13 -15.24
C LYS A 100 2.88 -11.10 -15.49
N LEU A 101 3.73 -11.31 -14.49
CA LEU A 101 4.84 -12.26 -14.58
C LEU A 101 4.32 -13.68 -14.77
N GLN A 102 3.35 -14.14 -13.99
CA GLN A 102 2.75 -15.47 -14.15
C GLN A 102 2.08 -15.64 -15.53
N ALA A 103 1.38 -14.63 -16.02
CA ALA A 103 0.71 -14.69 -17.32
C ALA A 103 1.70 -14.81 -18.49
N LEU A 104 2.86 -14.16 -18.39
CA LEU A 104 3.91 -14.19 -19.43
C LEU A 104 4.89 -15.35 -19.25
N TYR A 105 5.07 -15.82 -18.02
CA TYR A 105 5.97 -16.90 -17.62
C TYR A 105 5.21 -17.89 -16.73
N PRO A 106 4.40 -18.79 -17.33
CA PRO A 106 3.46 -19.66 -16.59
C PRO A 106 4.11 -20.66 -15.62
N ALA A 107 5.43 -20.86 -15.72
CA ALA A 107 6.19 -21.73 -14.83
C ALA A 107 6.53 -21.06 -13.48
N ILE A 108 6.28 -19.74 -13.33
CA ILE A 108 6.53 -19.02 -12.09
C ILE A 108 5.57 -19.49 -11.01
N ASP A 109 6.12 -19.84 -9.85
CA ASP A 109 5.38 -20.03 -8.61
C ASP A 109 4.96 -18.67 -8.03
N VAL A 110 3.65 -18.48 -7.88
CA VAL A 110 3.04 -17.21 -7.45
C VAL A 110 3.41 -16.86 -6.01
N ASP A 111 3.41 -17.86 -5.12
CA ASP A 111 3.70 -17.65 -3.69
C ASP A 111 5.17 -17.28 -3.52
N LEU A 112 6.07 -17.98 -4.24
CA LEU A 112 7.49 -17.66 -4.28
C LEU A 112 7.74 -16.23 -4.80
N ALA A 113 7.09 -15.87 -5.91
CA ALA A 113 7.23 -14.55 -6.52
C ALA A 113 6.72 -13.44 -5.59
N GLU A 114 5.58 -13.65 -4.93
CA GLU A 114 5.03 -12.66 -4.00
C GLU A 114 5.97 -12.43 -2.81
N GLU A 115 6.48 -13.50 -2.20
CA GLU A 115 7.34 -13.42 -1.04
C GLU A 115 8.73 -12.83 -1.41
N ALA A 116 9.27 -13.20 -2.57
CA ALA A 116 10.52 -12.64 -3.09
C ALA A 116 10.40 -11.13 -3.38
N LEU A 117 9.33 -10.69 -4.05
CA LEU A 117 9.09 -9.27 -4.30
C LEU A 117 8.79 -8.49 -3.01
N ARG A 118 8.10 -9.11 -2.04
CA ARG A 118 7.83 -8.53 -0.72
C ARG A 118 9.09 -8.28 0.09
N GLY A 119 10.07 -9.19 0.01
CA GLY A 119 11.37 -9.05 0.68
C GLY A 119 12.39 -8.19 -0.07
N SER A 120 12.08 -7.77 -1.30
CA SER A 120 12.97 -6.94 -2.12
C SER A 120 12.94 -5.45 -1.76
N ASN A 121 13.89 -4.68 -2.28
CA ASN A 121 13.93 -3.23 -2.18
C ASN A 121 13.12 -2.49 -3.27
N ILE A 122 12.30 -3.23 -4.05
CA ILE A 122 11.51 -2.69 -5.16
C ILE A 122 10.24 -2.01 -4.63
N VAL A 123 10.04 -0.74 -4.98
CA VAL A 123 8.92 0.08 -4.48
C VAL A 123 7.75 0.10 -5.46
N PHE A 124 6.85 -0.86 -5.32
CA PHE A 124 5.62 -0.95 -6.11
C PHE A 124 4.57 0.10 -5.72
N SER A 125 3.64 0.38 -6.64
CA SER A 125 2.45 1.15 -6.31
C SER A 125 1.59 0.39 -5.33
N LYS A 126 0.95 1.12 -4.42
CA LYS A 126 -0.19 0.56 -3.69
C LYS A 126 -1.32 0.37 -4.70
N ALA A 127 -2.09 -0.72 -4.56
CA ALA A 127 -3.38 -0.82 -5.22
C ALA A 127 -4.15 0.44 -4.86
N GLN A 128 -4.27 1.34 -5.83
CA GLN A 128 -5.19 2.44 -5.73
C GLN A 128 -6.54 1.75 -5.77
N MET A 129 -7.15 1.54 -4.61
CA MET A 129 -8.56 1.19 -4.55
C MET A 129 -9.24 2.12 -5.55
N ASP A 130 -9.91 1.55 -6.55
CA ASP A 130 -10.70 2.30 -7.51
C ASP A 130 -11.38 3.43 -6.75
N ASP A 131 -11.24 4.67 -7.24
CA ASP A 131 -11.65 5.84 -6.48
C ASP A 131 -13.07 5.64 -5.99
N ILE A 132 -13.22 5.39 -4.68
CA ILE A 132 -14.44 4.83 -4.07
C ILE A 132 -15.68 5.67 -4.38
N PHE A 133 -15.45 6.95 -4.66
CA PHE A 133 -16.45 7.89 -5.12
C PHE A 133 -16.04 8.48 -6.47
N SER A 134 -17.01 8.51 -7.39
CA SER A 134 -16.94 9.28 -8.64
C SER A 134 -16.81 10.78 -8.35
N LYS A 135 -16.43 11.56 -9.38
CA LYS A 135 -16.29 13.03 -9.24
C LYS A 135 -17.64 13.68 -8.94
N GLU A 136 -18.70 13.12 -9.47
CA GLU A 136 -20.10 13.50 -9.30
C GLU A 136 -20.55 13.25 -7.86
N ALA A 137 -20.24 12.07 -7.29
CA ALA A 137 -20.51 11.77 -5.88
C ALA A 137 -19.71 12.67 -4.92
N LEU A 138 -18.47 13.02 -5.27
CA LEU A 138 -17.66 14.00 -4.53
C LEU A 138 -18.27 15.41 -4.60
N ALA A 139 -18.69 15.84 -5.79
CA ALA A 139 -19.34 17.14 -6.00
C ALA A 139 -20.68 17.23 -5.23
N ALA A 140 -21.50 16.17 -5.27
CA ALA A 140 -22.72 16.08 -4.50
C ALA A 140 -22.47 16.28 -2.99
N GLY A 141 -21.39 15.72 -2.46
CA GLY A 141 -21.01 15.90 -1.06
C GLY A 141 -20.68 17.34 -0.72
N ILE A 142 -20.02 18.06 -1.62
CA ILE A 142 -19.67 19.48 -1.43
C ILE A 142 -20.92 20.34 -1.50
N TRP A 143 -21.80 20.13 -2.47
CA TRP A 143 -23.07 20.85 -2.57
C TRP A 143 -23.99 20.62 -1.37
N PHE A 144 -24.12 19.38 -0.92
CA PHE A 144 -24.95 19.04 0.23
C PHE A 144 -24.46 19.75 1.50
N LEU A 145 -23.15 19.71 1.77
CA LEU A 145 -22.56 20.35 2.94
C LEU A 145 -22.54 21.89 2.82
N LEU A 146 -22.41 22.44 1.61
CA LEU A 146 -22.59 23.88 1.36
C LEU A 146 -24.02 24.35 1.68
N GLY A 147 -25.03 23.57 1.27
CA GLY A 147 -26.43 23.84 1.57
C GLY A 147 -26.74 23.70 3.05
N SER A 148 -26.17 22.67 3.69
CA SER A 148 -26.30 22.43 5.13
C SER A 148 -25.66 23.55 5.96
N ASP A 149 -24.46 24.03 5.59
CA ASP A 149 -23.78 25.16 6.23
C ASP A 149 -24.65 26.43 6.26
N ARG A 150 -25.47 26.61 5.21
CA ARG A 150 -26.40 27.73 5.05
C ARG A 150 -27.79 27.46 5.62
N ASN A 151 -28.01 26.30 6.24
CA ASN A 151 -29.32 25.86 6.73
C ASN A 151 -30.42 25.94 5.66
N LEU A 152 -30.09 25.58 4.41
CA LEU A 152 -31.06 25.60 3.33
C LEU A 152 -32.07 24.46 3.49
N SER A 153 -33.35 24.79 3.32
CA SER A 153 -34.40 23.77 3.25
C SER A 153 -34.35 23.06 1.88
N PRO A 154 -34.71 21.77 1.80
CA PRO A 154 -34.70 21.04 0.52
C PRO A 154 -35.65 21.66 -0.52
N ASP A 155 -35.14 22.00 -1.70
CA ASP A 155 -35.93 22.47 -2.85
C ASP A 155 -36.06 21.34 -3.88
N ARG A 156 -37.06 20.47 -3.68
CA ARG A 156 -37.26 19.27 -4.52
C ARG A 156 -37.70 19.63 -5.94
N GLU A 157 -38.45 20.72 -6.11
CA GLU A 157 -38.92 21.18 -7.42
C GLU A 157 -37.77 21.72 -8.27
N TRP A 158 -36.92 22.57 -7.69
CA TRP A 158 -35.73 23.03 -8.38
C TRP A 158 -34.80 21.86 -8.72
N ALA A 159 -34.61 20.95 -7.76
CA ALA A 159 -33.74 19.79 -7.94
C ALA A 159 -34.20 18.89 -9.10
N ALA A 160 -35.51 18.63 -9.21
CA ALA A 160 -36.07 17.79 -10.27
C ALA A 160 -35.88 18.37 -11.69
N VAL A 161 -35.76 19.70 -11.80
CA VAL A 161 -35.62 20.39 -13.10
C VAL A 161 -34.16 20.61 -13.48
N ASN A 162 -33.28 20.86 -12.50
CA ASN A 162 -31.94 21.40 -12.77
C ASN A 162 -30.78 20.48 -12.37
N LEU A 163 -31.00 19.46 -11.53
CA LEU A 163 -29.91 18.53 -11.23
C LEU A 163 -29.61 17.63 -12.42
N ASP A 164 -28.31 17.49 -12.69
CA ASP A 164 -27.84 16.57 -13.71
C ASP A 164 -28.14 15.11 -13.31
N LEU A 165 -28.64 14.33 -14.27
CA LEU A 165 -29.04 12.95 -14.04
C LEU A 165 -27.87 12.07 -13.59
N SER A 166 -26.65 12.34 -14.06
CA SER A 166 -25.44 11.62 -13.64
C SER A 166 -25.12 11.87 -12.17
N LEU A 167 -25.24 13.11 -11.70
CA LEU A 167 -25.05 13.43 -10.28
C LEU A 167 -26.07 12.69 -9.42
N MET A 168 -27.33 12.63 -9.87
CA MET A 168 -28.39 11.91 -9.16
C MET A 168 -28.11 10.41 -9.09
N SER A 169 -27.70 9.78 -10.20
CA SER A 169 -27.40 8.34 -10.23
C SER A 169 -26.18 7.99 -9.39
N GLU A 170 -25.13 8.80 -9.48
CA GLU A 170 -23.86 8.58 -8.76
C GLU A 170 -24.01 8.80 -7.26
N LEU A 171 -24.79 9.80 -6.84
CA LEU A 171 -25.13 9.99 -5.42
C LEU A 171 -25.95 8.81 -4.89
N ARG A 172 -26.93 8.33 -5.66
CA ARG A 172 -27.74 7.17 -5.26
C ARG A 172 -26.86 5.94 -5.07
N ALA A 173 -25.98 5.64 -6.02
CA ALA A 173 -25.03 4.54 -5.94
C ALA A 173 -24.09 4.67 -4.73
N ALA A 174 -23.58 5.87 -4.46
CA ALA A 174 -22.74 6.13 -3.29
C ALA A 174 -23.47 5.89 -1.95
N LEU A 175 -24.78 6.17 -1.92
CA LEU A 175 -25.62 5.98 -0.75
C LEU A 175 -26.18 4.56 -0.61
N GLU A 176 -26.09 3.67 -1.61
CA GLU A 176 -26.59 2.28 -1.50
C GLU A 176 -25.91 1.47 -0.38
N SER A 177 -24.67 1.81 -0.06
CA SER A 177 -23.92 1.17 1.03
C SER A 177 -24.29 1.68 2.42
N ALA A 178 -24.90 2.87 2.50
CA ALA A 178 -25.52 3.40 3.70
C ALA A 178 -26.99 2.98 3.68
N GLU A 179 -27.59 2.65 4.83
CA GLU A 179 -29.01 2.25 4.89
C GLU A 179 -29.97 3.45 4.72
N ALA A 180 -29.62 4.40 3.84
CA ALA A 180 -30.35 5.63 3.57
C ALA A 180 -31.69 5.31 2.92
N SER A 181 -32.78 5.87 3.47
CA SER A 181 -34.10 5.69 2.91
C SER A 181 -34.28 6.49 1.60
N PRO A 182 -35.26 6.15 0.74
CA PRO A 182 -35.58 6.96 -0.42
C PRO A 182 -35.93 8.42 -0.09
N ASP A 183 -36.49 8.70 1.09
CA ASP A 183 -36.81 10.06 1.52
C ASP A 183 -35.57 10.83 1.99
N ASP A 184 -34.58 10.15 2.58
CA ASP A 184 -33.27 10.75 2.89
C ASP A 184 -32.55 11.18 1.62
N VAL A 185 -32.53 10.30 0.60
CA VAL A 185 -31.95 10.60 -0.71
C VAL A 185 -32.67 11.80 -1.35
N ALA A 186 -34.01 11.84 -1.32
CA ALA A 186 -34.79 12.96 -1.84
C ALA A 186 -34.52 14.27 -1.09
N THR A 187 -34.33 14.19 0.22
CA THR A 187 -33.99 15.33 1.08
C THR A 187 -32.60 15.86 0.76
N ILE A 188 -31.59 14.99 0.64
CA ILE A 188 -30.22 15.34 0.25
C ILE A 188 -30.20 16.01 -1.13
N LEU A 189 -30.86 15.41 -2.12
CA LEU A 189 -30.98 15.98 -3.47
C LEU A 189 -31.67 17.35 -3.46
N GLY A 190 -32.72 17.52 -2.65
CA GLY A 190 -33.36 18.82 -2.48
C GLY A 190 -32.44 19.88 -1.87
N VAL A 191 -31.60 19.52 -0.89
CA VAL A 191 -30.61 20.45 -0.31
C VAL A 191 -29.53 20.82 -1.32
N ILE A 192 -29.05 19.85 -2.11
CA ILE A 192 -28.11 20.10 -3.22
C ILE A 192 -28.72 21.08 -4.22
N GLY A 193 -29.98 20.86 -4.62
CA GLY A 193 -30.69 21.74 -5.53
C GLY A 193 -30.84 23.16 -4.96
N ALA A 194 -31.25 23.28 -3.71
CA ALA A 194 -31.33 24.57 -3.02
C ALA A 194 -29.98 25.29 -2.99
N ALA A 195 -28.88 24.57 -2.75
CA ALA A 195 -27.54 25.13 -2.74
C ALA A 195 -27.11 25.66 -4.12
N GLN A 196 -27.37 24.90 -5.20
CA GLN A 196 -27.08 25.34 -6.57
C GLN A 196 -27.92 26.56 -6.98
N LYS A 197 -29.20 26.59 -6.59
CA LYS A 197 -30.09 27.75 -6.78
C LYS A 197 -29.57 28.99 -6.08
N VAL A 198 -29.20 28.88 -4.80
CA VAL A 198 -28.64 30.02 -4.04
C VAL A 198 -27.34 30.51 -4.65
N LEU A 199 -26.50 29.62 -5.19
CA LEU A 199 -25.25 30.02 -5.85
C LEU A 199 -25.50 30.74 -7.19
N SER A 200 -26.52 30.34 -7.96
CA SER A 200 -26.86 31.06 -9.20
C SER A 200 -27.30 32.49 -8.93
N GLU A 201 -27.89 32.75 -7.77
CA GLU A 201 -28.25 34.08 -7.28
C GLU A 201 -27.07 34.81 -6.58
N ASN A 202 -26.16 34.07 -5.95
CA ASN A 202 -25.02 34.61 -5.19
C ASN A 202 -23.71 33.88 -5.54
N PRO A 203 -23.03 34.25 -6.64
CA PRO A 203 -21.83 33.53 -7.11
C PRO A 203 -20.62 33.56 -6.18
N SER A 204 -20.60 34.45 -5.18
CA SER A 204 -19.50 34.56 -4.21
C SER A 204 -19.62 33.58 -3.03
N ALA A 205 -20.70 32.80 -2.94
CA ALA A 205 -20.87 31.86 -1.85
C ALA A 205 -19.76 30.79 -1.88
N SER A 206 -19.19 30.50 -0.71
CA SER A 206 -18.07 29.56 -0.54
C SER A 206 -18.23 28.72 0.73
N ILE A 207 -17.41 27.68 0.87
CA ILE A 207 -17.23 26.89 2.09
C ILE A 207 -15.75 26.51 2.24
N THR A 208 -15.20 26.68 3.44
CA THR A 208 -13.81 26.29 3.71
C THR A 208 -13.69 24.77 3.87
N GLY A 209 -12.53 24.21 3.54
CA GLY A 209 -12.31 22.78 3.73
C GLY A 209 -12.42 22.33 5.19
N ALA A 210 -12.04 23.18 6.15
CA ALA A 210 -12.21 22.91 7.57
C ALA A 210 -13.69 22.82 7.94
N ARG A 211 -14.50 23.80 7.52
CA ARG A 211 -15.94 23.83 7.78
C ARG A 211 -16.66 22.64 7.14
N TYR A 212 -16.26 22.26 5.94
CA TYR A 212 -16.75 21.05 5.28
C TYR A 212 -16.50 19.79 6.14
N GLN A 213 -15.28 19.64 6.68
CA GLN A 213 -14.92 18.47 7.48
C GLN A 213 -15.70 18.43 8.81
N GLU A 214 -15.86 19.58 9.47
CA GLU A 214 -16.68 19.69 10.69
C GLU A 214 -18.13 19.25 10.44
N LEU A 215 -18.78 19.83 9.43
CA LEU A 215 -20.17 19.49 9.08
C LEU A 215 -20.32 18.04 8.66
N ARG A 216 -19.34 17.50 7.93
CA ARG A 216 -19.32 16.09 7.55
C ARG A 216 -19.34 15.20 8.79
N ASP A 217 -18.47 15.48 9.76
CA ASP A 217 -18.33 14.64 10.95
C ASP A 217 -19.60 14.70 11.83
N GLU A 218 -20.29 15.85 11.85
CA GLU A 218 -21.60 16.01 12.49
C GLU A 218 -22.71 15.23 11.73
N LEU A 219 -22.81 15.42 10.42
CA LEU A 219 -23.95 14.93 9.62
C LEU A 219 -23.87 13.45 9.26
N VAL A 220 -22.67 12.88 9.11
CA VAL A 220 -22.53 11.42 8.89
C VAL A 220 -23.13 10.65 10.06
N VAL A 221 -22.96 11.14 11.30
CA VAL A 221 -23.55 10.54 12.49
C VAL A 221 -25.05 10.81 12.53
N ALA A 222 -25.47 12.05 12.32
CA ALA A 222 -26.87 12.46 12.42
C ALA A 222 -27.81 11.77 11.41
N LEU A 223 -27.33 11.54 10.18
CA LEU A 223 -28.08 10.89 9.11
C LEU A 223 -27.98 9.35 9.15
N GLY A 224 -27.30 8.78 10.15
CA GLY A 224 -27.09 7.34 10.24
C GLY A 224 -26.31 6.77 9.05
N LEU A 225 -25.51 7.60 8.35
CA LEU A 225 -24.67 7.20 7.23
C LEU A 225 -23.42 6.42 7.69
N VAL A 226 -23.55 5.72 8.80
CA VAL A 226 -22.52 4.85 9.37
C VAL A 226 -22.50 3.58 8.52
N SER A 227 -21.41 3.41 7.81
CA SER A 227 -21.22 2.29 6.92
C SER A 227 -21.01 0.98 7.71
N ARG A 228 -21.39 -0.15 7.10
CA ARG A 228 -20.98 -1.48 7.60
C ARG A 228 -19.45 -1.56 7.63
N GLN A 229 -18.91 -2.37 8.54
CA GLN A 229 -17.48 -2.54 8.75
C GLN A 229 -16.73 -2.73 7.40
N GLY A 230 -15.91 -1.75 7.01
CA GLY A 230 -15.13 -1.75 5.77
C GLY A 230 -15.65 -0.90 4.61
N ALA A 231 -16.86 -0.31 4.69
CA ALA A 231 -17.36 0.62 3.67
C ALA A 231 -17.01 2.08 4.03
N PHE A 232 -16.83 2.94 3.02
CA PHE A 232 -16.47 4.35 3.23
C PHE A 232 -17.75 5.20 3.26
N PRO A 233 -18.02 5.94 4.34
CA PRO A 233 -19.25 6.72 4.45
C PRO A 233 -19.19 7.96 3.55
N TRP A 234 -20.27 8.19 2.80
CA TRP A 234 -20.55 9.46 2.13
C TRP A 234 -21.17 10.46 3.13
N PRO A 235 -20.89 11.78 3.09
CA PRO A 235 -19.97 12.45 2.16
C PRO A 235 -18.49 12.07 2.35
N PRO A 236 -17.67 12.13 1.28
CA PRO A 236 -16.25 11.79 1.37
C PRO A 236 -15.46 12.75 2.26
N THR A 237 -14.23 12.39 2.67
CA THR A 237 -13.41 13.29 3.49
C THR A 237 -12.84 14.45 2.68
N ARG A 238 -12.45 15.55 3.35
CA ARG A 238 -11.72 16.65 2.70
C ARG A 238 -10.46 16.18 1.97
N GLN A 239 -9.76 15.20 2.55
CA GLN A 239 -8.54 14.63 1.94
C GLN A 239 -8.86 13.93 0.61
N THR A 240 -9.98 13.18 0.56
CA THR A 240 -10.45 12.54 -0.67
C THR A 240 -10.76 13.57 -1.74
N VAL A 241 -11.51 14.64 -1.40
CA VAL A 241 -11.82 15.73 -2.33
C VAL A 241 -10.53 16.36 -2.88
N MET A 242 -9.60 16.75 -2.00
CA MET A 242 -8.34 17.39 -2.41
C MET A 242 -7.50 16.50 -3.33
N LYS A 243 -7.39 15.20 -3.02
CA LYS A 243 -6.65 14.25 -3.87
C LYS A 243 -7.26 14.14 -5.27
N ARG A 244 -8.59 14.21 -5.36
CA ARG A 244 -9.35 13.96 -6.60
C ARG A 244 -9.44 15.17 -7.53
N PHE A 245 -9.43 16.38 -6.95
CA PHE A 245 -9.52 17.64 -7.69
C PHE A 245 -8.19 18.40 -7.76
N GLY A 246 -7.12 17.91 -7.12
CA GLY A 246 -5.81 18.57 -7.11
C GLY A 246 -5.68 19.67 -6.05
N GLY A 247 -6.76 19.97 -5.32
CA GLY A 247 -6.79 20.91 -4.21
C GLY A 247 -8.22 21.31 -3.86
N TRP A 248 -8.39 22.07 -2.77
CA TRP A 248 -9.73 22.46 -2.30
C TRP A 248 -10.35 23.56 -3.16
N ASN A 249 -9.58 24.60 -3.48
CA ASN A 249 -10.05 25.69 -4.33
C ASN A 249 -10.30 25.18 -5.75
N GLU A 250 -9.42 24.31 -6.25
CA GLU A 250 -9.57 23.64 -7.54
C GLU A 250 -10.87 22.81 -7.59
N ALA A 251 -11.27 22.17 -6.48
CA ALA A 251 -12.57 21.50 -6.38
C ALA A 251 -13.73 22.49 -6.48
N LEU A 252 -13.71 23.56 -5.66
CA LEU A 252 -14.77 24.58 -5.66
C LEU A 252 -14.93 25.25 -7.03
N GLU A 253 -13.81 25.61 -7.67
CA GLU A 253 -13.77 26.19 -9.02
C GLU A 253 -14.36 25.24 -10.07
N ALA A 254 -14.08 23.93 -9.98
CA ALA A 254 -14.65 22.93 -10.88
C ALA A 254 -16.19 22.85 -10.79
N MET A 255 -16.78 23.29 -9.67
CA MET A 255 -18.23 23.36 -9.48
C MET A 255 -18.80 24.78 -9.64
N GLY A 256 -17.97 25.77 -10.01
CA GLY A 256 -18.37 27.17 -10.11
C GLY A 256 -18.63 27.85 -8.76
N ILE A 257 -18.25 27.23 -7.63
CA ILE A 257 -18.41 27.77 -6.28
C ILE A 257 -17.30 28.80 -6.02
N GLY A 258 -17.64 29.92 -5.36
CA GLY A 258 -16.66 30.94 -5.00
C GLY A 258 -15.56 30.38 -4.10
N THR A 259 -14.33 30.90 -4.23
CA THR A 259 -13.18 30.50 -3.39
C THR A 259 -12.83 31.60 -2.39
N THR A 260 -12.37 31.21 -1.21
CA THR A 260 -11.88 32.18 -0.20
C THR A 260 -10.38 32.43 -0.42
N THR A 261 -9.97 33.69 -0.57
CA THR A 261 -8.56 34.09 -0.71
C THR A 261 -7.77 34.06 0.60
N GLN A 262 -8.38 33.65 1.73
CA GLN A 262 -7.73 33.59 3.04
C GLN A 262 -6.72 32.44 3.23
N GLY A 263 -6.43 31.67 2.17
CA GLY A 263 -5.32 30.72 2.18
C GLY A 263 -3.97 31.44 2.12
N ARG A 264 -2.94 30.86 2.76
CA ARG A 264 -1.55 31.27 2.49
C ARG A 264 -1.35 31.25 0.96
N PRO A 265 -0.83 32.31 0.32
CA PRO A 265 -0.43 32.22 -1.08
C PRO A 265 0.44 30.96 -1.23
N LYS A 266 0.27 30.18 -2.31
CA LYS A 266 1.15 29.03 -2.62
C LYS A 266 2.58 29.56 -2.44
N GLY A 267 3.21 29.18 -1.32
CA GLY A 267 4.40 29.86 -0.83
C GLY A 267 5.47 29.84 -1.92
N LEU A 268 6.30 30.89 -2.00
CA LEU A 268 7.53 30.80 -2.78
C LEU A 268 8.19 29.46 -2.45
N LEU A 269 8.34 28.60 -3.45
CA LEU A 269 8.93 27.28 -3.29
C LEU A 269 10.36 27.49 -2.79
N LYS A 270 10.59 27.31 -1.48
CA LYS A 270 11.93 27.39 -0.87
C LYS A 270 12.88 26.36 -1.50
N PHE A 271 12.32 25.26 -2.01
CA PHE A 271 13.02 24.13 -2.60
C PHE A 271 12.46 23.87 -4.00
N THR A 272 13.36 23.70 -4.96
CA THR A 272 13.10 23.26 -6.33
C THR A 272 12.85 21.75 -6.36
N ARG A 273 12.32 21.22 -7.47
CA ARG A 273 12.11 19.77 -7.61
C ARG A 273 13.40 18.96 -7.50
N GLU A 274 14.51 19.51 -7.98
CA GLU A 274 15.84 18.90 -7.88
C GLU A 274 16.27 18.79 -6.41
N ASP A 275 16.02 19.80 -5.58
CA ASP A 275 16.28 19.73 -4.13
C ASP A 275 15.50 18.62 -3.43
N TYR A 276 14.29 18.32 -3.93
CA TYR A 276 13.49 17.20 -3.42
C TYR A 276 14.06 15.84 -3.86
N ASP A 277 14.42 15.71 -5.14
CA ASP A 277 15.02 14.49 -5.68
C ASP A 277 16.36 14.20 -4.95
N ASP A 278 17.20 15.20 -4.76
CA ASP A 278 18.48 15.10 -4.05
C ASP A 278 18.28 14.70 -2.59
N ALA A 279 17.35 15.33 -1.88
CA ALA A 279 17.10 14.99 -0.48
C ALA A 279 16.61 13.55 -0.30
N VAL A 280 15.76 13.04 -1.20
CA VAL A 280 15.29 11.65 -1.15
C VAL A 280 16.41 10.69 -1.53
N ARG A 281 17.26 11.03 -2.51
CA ARG A 281 18.43 10.23 -2.91
C ARG A 281 19.47 10.14 -1.82
N ASP A 282 19.84 11.27 -1.20
CA ASP A 282 20.77 11.36 -0.08
C ASP A 282 20.29 10.50 1.10
N PHE A 283 19.00 10.55 1.41
CA PHE A 283 18.43 9.71 2.46
C PHE A 283 18.45 8.22 2.09
N CYS A 284 18.14 7.85 0.86
CA CYS A 284 18.24 6.45 0.41
C CYS A 284 19.67 5.92 0.57
N PHE A 285 20.68 6.74 0.25
CA PHE A 285 22.08 6.40 0.46
C PHE A 285 22.40 6.24 1.95
N HIS A 286 21.95 7.17 2.80
CA HIS A 286 22.12 7.11 4.24
C HIS A 286 21.45 5.86 4.86
N ALA A 287 20.21 5.55 4.46
CA ALA A 287 19.48 4.40 4.96
C ALA A 287 20.15 3.08 4.56
N SER A 288 20.64 2.99 3.32
CA SER A 288 21.41 1.84 2.82
C SER A 288 22.73 1.65 3.59
N ALA A 289 23.48 2.74 3.82
CA ALA A 289 24.73 2.72 4.60
C ALA A 289 24.50 2.31 6.07
N ALA A 290 23.33 2.63 6.63
CA ALA A 290 22.94 2.26 7.98
C ALA A 290 22.26 0.88 8.07
N GLU A 291 22.14 0.13 6.96
CA GLU A 291 21.38 -1.14 6.86
C GLU A 291 19.93 -1.03 7.37
N THR A 292 19.30 0.14 7.16
CA THR A 292 17.92 0.42 7.58
C THR A 292 16.99 0.63 6.39
N ASN A 293 15.69 0.37 6.59
CA ASN A 293 14.68 0.61 5.57
C ASN A 293 14.43 2.12 5.40
N ALA A 294 14.35 2.57 4.14
CA ALA A 294 14.02 3.95 3.76
C ALA A 294 12.55 4.29 4.04
N THR A 295 12.17 4.36 5.31
CA THR A 295 10.81 4.68 5.76
C THR A 295 10.62 6.18 5.93
N PHE A 296 9.36 6.64 5.80
CA PHE A 296 9.01 8.03 6.03
C PHE A 296 9.40 8.54 7.43
N ALA A 297 9.22 7.71 8.46
CA ALA A 297 9.57 8.11 9.84
C ALA A 297 11.09 8.28 10.01
N ALA A 298 11.88 7.41 9.38
CA ALA A 298 13.33 7.53 9.37
C ALA A 298 13.80 8.75 8.57
N TYR A 299 13.11 9.11 7.48
CA TYR A 299 13.39 10.33 6.73
C TYR A 299 13.16 11.59 7.57
N ASP A 300 12.01 11.70 8.25
CA ASP A 300 11.71 12.85 9.10
C ASP A 300 12.74 13.00 10.23
N GLU A 301 13.24 11.88 10.77
CA GLU A 301 14.29 11.93 11.79
C GLU A 301 15.65 12.34 11.22
N TRP A 302 16.02 11.80 10.06
CA TRP A 302 17.23 12.21 9.35
C TRP A 302 17.21 13.69 8.98
N VAL A 303 16.09 14.22 8.50
CA VAL A 303 15.93 15.65 8.19
C VAL A 303 16.14 16.53 9.43
N LYS A 304 15.66 16.11 10.62
CA LYS A 304 15.93 16.87 11.86
C LYS A 304 17.42 16.92 12.17
N GLN A 305 18.13 15.82 11.96
CA GLN A 305 19.59 15.75 12.17
C GLN A 305 20.33 16.63 11.17
N GLU A 306 19.95 16.60 9.89
CA GLU A 306 20.51 17.47 8.84
C GLU A 306 20.29 18.95 9.15
N ILE A 307 19.07 19.33 9.56
CA ILE A 307 18.76 20.71 9.96
C ILE A 307 19.57 21.12 11.19
N ALA A 308 19.73 20.23 12.17
CA ALA A 308 20.56 20.49 13.34
C ALA A 308 22.06 20.64 12.98
N ALA A 309 22.51 19.97 11.93
CA ALA A 309 23.84 20.10 11.35
C ALA A 309 24.00 21.33 10.42
N GLY A 310 22.92 22.10 10.19
CA GLY A 310 22.93 23.31 9.36
C GLY A 310 22.65 23.07 7.88
N HIS A 311 22.29 21.85 7.48
CA HIS A 311 21.87 21.53 6.12
C HIS A 311 20.36 21.79 5.96
N GLU A 312 20.00 22.52 4.92
CA GLU A 312 18.58 22.73 4.60
C GLU A 312 18.05 21.54 3.80
N ARG A 313 17.02 20.87 4.33
CA ARG A 313 16.34 19.76 3.66
C ARG A 313 14.82 19.97 3.65
N PRO A 314 14.12 19.56 2.59
CA PRO A 314 12.66 19.58 2.59
C PRO A 314 12.10 18.62 3.65
N SER A 315 11.01 19.01 4.31
CA SER A 315 10.33 18.14 5.28
C SER A 315 9.66 16.96 4.59
N GLY A 316 9.49 15.81 5.27
CA GLY A 316 8.80 14.65 4.70
C GLY A 316 7.36 14.98 4.26
N ALA A 317 6.68 15.87 4.98
CA ALA A 317 5.36 16.36 4.58
C ALA A 317 5.41 17.13 3.25
N SER A 318 6.44 17.97 3.04
CA SER A 318 6.66 18.67 1.78
C SER A 318 6.99 17.70 0.64
N VAL A 319 7.82 16.68 0.89
CA VAL A 319 8.10 15.62 -0.09
C VAL A 319 6.79 14.96 -0.54
N ARG A 320 5.95 14.53 0.40
CA ARG A 320 4.65 13.93 0.05
C ARG A 320 3.72 14.86 -0.71
N ASN A 321 3.75 16.16 -0.44
CA ASN A 321 2.95 17.11 -1.21
C ASN A 321 3.40 17.22 -2.68
N ILE A 322 4.70 17.03 -2.96
CA ILE A 322 5.25 17.08 -4.31
C ILE A 322 5.04 15.76 -5.08
N TYR A 323 5.29 14.61 -4.45
CA TYR A 323 5.21 13.30 -5.12
C TYR A 323 3.90 12.54 -4.86
N GLY A 324 3.01 13.05 -4.02
CA GLY A 324 1.76 12.39 -3.60
C GLY A 324 1.97 11.43 -2.43
N THR A 325 2.84 10.42 -2.58
CA THR A 325 3.18 9.47 -1.51
C THR A 325 4.68 9.33 -1.30
N TRP A 326 5.07 8.79 -0.14
CA TRP A 326 6.48 8.47 0.14
C TRP A 326 7.03 7.40 -0.82
N ALA A 327 6.20 6.44 -1.22
CA ALA A 327 6.59 5.40 -2.17
C ALA A 327 6.86 5.99 -3.57
N ASP A 328 6.05 6.95 -4.00
CA ASP A 328 6.25 7.65 -5.28
C ASP A 328 7.52 8.50 -5.27
N ALA A 329 7.84 9.13 -4.12
CA ALA A 329 9.10 9.86 -3.94
C ALA A 329 10.32 8.92 -4.07
N LEU A 330 10.33 7.79 -3.38
CA LEU A 330 11.42 6.80 -3.49
C LEU A 330 11.59 6.30 -4.93
N ARG A 331 10.48 6.01 -5.62
CA ARG A 331 10.51 5.55 -7.01
C ARG A 331 11.08 6.59 -7.96
N SER A 332 10.80 7.87 -7.72
CA SER A 332 11.27 8.95 -8.59
C SER A 332 12.81 9.09 -8.62
N VAL A 333 13.51 8.57 -7.59
CA VAL A 333 14.96 8.66 -7.46
C VAL A 333 15.68 7.30 -7.60
N GLN A 334 14.94 6.20 -7.78
CA GLN A 334 15.52 4.88 -8.08
C GLN A 334 15.83 4.77 -9.57
N GLU A 335 17.12 4.87 -9.93
CA GLU A 335 17.65 4.48 -11.25
C GLU A 335 17.51 2.98 -11.52
#